data_AF-A0A232FKF1-F1
#
_entry.id   AF-A0A232FKF1-F1
#
_cell.length_a   1.000
_cell.length_b   1.000
_cell.length_c   1.000
_cell.angle_alpha   90.00
_cell.angle_beta   90.00
_cell.angle_gamma   90.00
#
_symmetry.space_group_name_H-M   'P 1'
#
loop_
_entity.id
_entity.type
_entity.pdbx_description
1 polymer ?
#
loop_
_entity_poly.entity_id
_entity_poly.type
_entity_poly.pdbx_seq_one_letter_code
_entity_poly.pdbx_strand_id
1 'polypeptide(L)'
;MAIKCVAARVQILLLLCLAPLPSHKCDDINPTTPQPPPCPEVLSVGIPEDEYRLEDDGDLVHRDRTYPVGSHWHDGNWTRGCVCHVAPKPCLRKCCAPGEILSTSLSRLDPCQPNDAGGAQDELKLDPQRTSSSMRHQLTSRPSIHDWFTLFKPSSQVCAEKFVFMDLNPDKYPEDAHVLHENGSLYMESTGLLGAERFCVDRQMARTGLTVIVCLEQTVPEEETSTAVRIGYVLSVPFLAVTFLVYAIIPELRNIYGKTLMCYVFALLSAYSTIFATNFVEFSTVCHILGEFAYTFTYRVCTRMIDCVFC
;
A
#
# COMPACT_ATOMS: atom_id res chain seq x y z
N MET A 1 -12.31 -11.03 39.08
CA MET A 1 -11.57 -12.23 38.62
C MET A 1 -10.73 -11.97 37.35
N ALA A 2 -10.26 -10.73 37.09
CA ALA A 2 -9.44 -10.40 35.91
C ALA A 2 -7.98 -10.01 36.23
N ILE A 3 -7.62 -9.90 37.52
CA ILE A 3 -6.28 -9.44 37.96
C ILE A 3 -5.28 -10.60 38.14
N LYS A 4 -5.75 -11.87 38.08
CA LYS A 4 -4.87 -13.05 38.19
C LYS A 4 -4.29 -13.54 36.85
N CYS A 5 -4.70 -12.97 35.71
CA CYS A 5 -4.25 -13.43 34.39
C CYS A 5 -2.97 -12.72 33.89
N VAL A 6 -2.63 -11.55 34.44
CA VAL A 6 -1.46 -10.76 34.01
C VAL A 6 -0.18 -11.19 34.75
N ALA A 7 -0.29 -11.58 36.02
CA ALA A 7 0.87 -12.03 36.80
C ALA A 7 1.47 -13.36 36.31
N ALA A 8 0.65 -14.25 35.75
CA ALA A 8 1.11 -15.55 35.23
C ALA A 8 1.94 -15.43 33.94
N ARG A 9 1.76 -14.36 33.16
CA ARG A 9 2.54 -14.13 31.92
C ARG A 9 3.90 -13.47 32.17
N VAL A 10 4.02 -12.64 33.22
CA VAL A 10 5.28 -11.97 33.56
C VAL A 10 6.30 -12.95 34.17
N GLN A 11 5.83 -13.98 34.88
CA GLN A 11 6.70 -14.97 35.51
C GLN A 11 7.23 -16.03 34.54
N ILE A 12 6.54 -16.27 33.42
CA ILE A 12 6.99 -17.16 32.34
C ILE A 12 8.05 -16.46 31.46
N LEU A 13 7.95 -15.14 31.27
CA LEU A 13 8.96 -14.37 30.52
C LEU A 13 10.30 -14.25 31.26
N LEU A 14 10.31 -14.20 32.60
CA LEU A 14 11.55 -14.10 33.38
C LEU A 14 12.36 -15.41 33.44
N LEU A 15 11.72 -16.56 33.27
CA LEU A 15 12.39 -17.88 33.26
C LEU A 15 12.99 -18.24 31.89
N LEU A 16 12.52 -17.61 30.80
CA LEU A 16 13.07 -17.82 29.44
C LEU A 16 14.36 -17.02 29.17
N CYS A 17 14.70 -16.03 30.00
CA CYS A 17 15.93 -15.23 29.87
C CYS A 17 17.17 -15.85 30.56
N LEU A 18 17.03 -16.98 31.26
CA LEU A 18 18.15 -17.64 31.97
C LEU A 18 18.53 -19.02 31.39
N ALA A 19 17.94 -19.43 30.27
CA ALA A 19 18.38 -20.64 29.57
C ALA A 19 19.66 -20.34 28.77
N PRO A 20 20.77 -21.05 29.01
CA PRO A 20 21.97 -20.91 28.19
C PRO A 20 21.65 -21.30 26.75
N LEU A 21 22.04 -20.44 25.81
CA LEU A 21 21.99 -20.69 24.36
C LEU A 21 22.58 -22.07 24.05
N PRO A 22 21.83 -22.99 23.41
CA PRO A 22 22.44 -24.20 22.90
C PRO A 22 23.43 -23.78 21.81
N SER A 23 24.69 -24.13 22.00
CA SER A 23 25.71 -24.03 20.97
C SER A 23 25.19 -24.76 19.73
N HIS A 24 24.87 -24.01 18.68
CA HIS A 24 24.55 -24.58 17.38
C HIS A 24 25.79 -25.33 16.93
N LYS A 25 25.73 -26.66 17.01
CA LYS A 25 26.67 -27.54 16.33
C LYS A 25 26.48 -27.24 14.85
N CYS A 26 27.56 -26.89 14.16
CA CYS A 26 27.57 -26.93 12.70
C CYS A 26 27.45 -28.40 12.32
N ASP A 27 26.22 -28.88 12.14
CA ASP A 27 25.99 -30.20 11.58
C ASP A 27 26.36 -30.15 10.09
N ASP A 28 27.10 -31.18 9.69
CA ASP A 28 27.59 -31.42 8.35
C ASP A 28 26.48 -31.34 7.30
N ILE A 29 26.88 -30.82 6.13
CA ILE A 29 26.08 -30.59 4.93
C ILE A 29 25.28 -31.86 4.58
N ASN A 30 23.98 -31.85 4.85
CA ASN A 30 23.01 -32.78 4.30
C ASN A 30 22.40 -32.14 3.02
N PRO A 31 22.57 -32.73 1.82
CA PRO A 31 22.27 -32.05 0.55
C PRO A 31 20.77 -32.07 0.17
N THR A 32 19.84 -31.90 1.12
CA THR A 32 18.39 -31.99 0.84
C THR A 32 17.51 -30.94 1.50
N THR A 33 18.08 -29.81 1.94
CA THR A 33 17.29 -28.58 2.20
C THR A 33 17.37 -27.65 1.00
N PRO A 34 16.23 -27.18 0.43
CA PRO A 34 16.24 -26.18 -0.63
C PRO A 34 17.01 -24.95 -0.15
N GLN A 35 18.04 -24.54 -0.88
CA GLN A 35 18.76 -23.31 -0.56
C GLN A 35 17.80 -22.12 -0.71
N PRO A 36 17.84 -21.13 0.19
CA PRO A 36 17.02 -19.94 0.04
C PRO A 36 17.36 -19.23 -1.29
N PRO A 37 16.38 -18.61 -1.97
CA PRO A 37 16.63 -17.94 -3.23
C PRO A 37 17.65 -16.79 -3.05
N PRO A 38 18.53 -16.55 -4.04
CA PRO A 38 19.60 -15.56 -3.92
C PRO A 38 19.11 -14.11 -3.85
N CYS A 39 17.92 -13.81 -4.36
CA CYS A 39 17.27 -12.52 -4.22
C CYS A 39 15.75 -12.69 -4.10
N PRO A 40 15.02 -11.67 -3.59
CA PRO A 40 13.55 -11.67 -3.59
C PRO A 40 12.98 -11.85 -4.99
N GLU A 41 11.88 -12.59 -5.09
CA GLU A 41 11.21 -12.87 -6.35
C GLU A 41 10.87 -11.60 -7.15
N VAL A 42 10.42 -10.55 -6.44
CA VAL A 42 10.05 -9.25 -7.02
C VAL A 42 11.23 -8.47 -7.62
N LEU A 43 12.47 -8.91 -7.35
CA LEU A 43 13.70 -8.37 -7.93
C LEU A 43 14.33 -9.31 -8.98
N SER A 44 13.64 -10.38 -9.33
CA SER A 44 14.08 -11.36 -10.32
C SER A 44 13.30 -11.27 -11.63
N VAL A 45 13.95 -11.67 -12.71
CA VAL A 45 13.31 -11.90 -14.01
C VAL A 45 13.14 -13.40 -14.22
N GLY A 46 11.96 -13.79 -14.70
CA GLY A 46 11.69 -15.15 -15.14
C GLY A 46 12.26 -15.35 -16.53
N ILE A 47 13.07 -16.38 -16.68
CA ILE A 47 13.75 -16.75 -17.91
C ILE A 47 13.25 -18.15 -18.27
N PRO A 48 12.56 -18.31 -19.40
CA PRO A 48 12.08 -19.62 -19.83
C PRO A 48 13.25 -20.48 -20.29
N GLU A 49 13.10 -21.81 -20.21
CA GLU A 49 14.19 -22.77 -20.46
C GLU A 49 14.79 -22.70 -21.87
N ASP A 50 14.02 -22.25 -22.86
CA ASP A 50 14.46 -22.11 -24.24
C ASP A 50 15.16 -20.78 -24.54
N GLU A 51 15.15 -19.82 -23.61
CA GLU A 51 15.76 -18.50 -23.81
C GLU A 51 17.13 -18.32 -23.12
N TYR A 52 17.66 -19.33 -22.42
CA TYR A 52 18.98 -19.26 -21.78
C TYR A 52 19.95 -20.36 -22.22
N ARG A 53 21.24 -20.08 -22.06
CA ARG A 53 22.32 -21.04 -22.22
C ARG A 53 23.07 -21.19 -20.91
N LEU A 54 23.19 -22.41 -20.40
CA LEU A 54 24.11 -22.72 -19.29
C LEU A 54 25.50 -22.99 -19.85
N GLU A 55 26.50 -22.34 -19.28
CA GLU A 55 27.91 -22.60 -19.57
C GLU A 55 28.46 -23.71 -18.68
N ASP A 56 29.59 -24.30 -19.08
CA ASP A 56 30.20 -25.44 -18.37
C ASP A 56 30.58 -25.09 -16.91
N ASP A 57 30.84 -23.81 -16.63
CA ASP A 57 31.15 -23.29 -15.30
C ASP A 57 29.89 -23.11 -14.41
N GLY A 58 28.70 -23.36 -14.95
CA GLY A 58 27.42 -23.21 -14.25
C GLY A 58 26.78 -21.82 -14.37
N ASP A 59 27.40 -20.92 -15.12
CA ASP A 59 26.87 -19.58 -15.38
C ASP A 59 25.72 -19.62 -16.39
N LEU A 60 24.67 -18.83 -16.14
CA LEU A 60 23.52 -18.74 -17.02
C LEU A 60 23.62 -17.49 -17.89
N VAL A 61 23.65 -17.67 -19.20
CA VAL A 61 23.65 -16.57 -20.18
C VAL A 61 22.24 -16.42 -20.76
N HIS A 62 21.67 -15.23 -20.61
CA HIS A 62 20.38 -14.88 -21.19
C HIS A 62 20.45 -13.47 -21.78
N ARG A 63 20.18 -13.37 -23.10
CA ARG A 63 20.36 -12.14 -23.89
C ARG A 63 21.81 -11.63 -23.73
N ASP A 64 21.98 -10.37 -23.34
CA ASP A 64 23.29 -9.72 -23.14
C ASP A 64 23.73 -9.74 -21.66
N ARG A 65 23.24 -10.69 -20.87
CA ARG A 65 23.56 -10.80 -19.43
C ARG A 65 24.00 -12.20 -19.06
N THR A 66 25.07 -12.26 -18.28
CA THR A 66 25.57 -13.49 -17.65
C THR A 66 25.25 -13.45 -16.16
N TYR A 67 24.54 -14.45 -15.67
CA TYR A 67 24.15 -14.66 -14.30
C TYR A 67 25.05 -15.73 -13.69
N PRO A 68 26.08 -15.35 -12.92
CA PRO A 68 26.97 -16.32 -12.29
C PRO A 68 26.23 -17.22 -11.31
N VAL A 69 26.82 -18.36 -10.98
CA VAL A 69 26.34 -19.26 -9.93
C VAL A 69 26.04 -18.47 -8.64
N GLY A 70 24.84 -18.67 -8.08
CA GLY A 70 24.35 -17.91 -6.92
C GLY A 70 23.66 -16.57 -7.25
N SER A 71 23.51 -16.21 -8.53
CA SER A 71 22.65 -15.10 -8.98
C SER A 71 21.44 -15.55 -9.79
N HIS A 72 21.23 -16.86 -9.89
CA HIS A 72 20.06 -17.46 -10.53
C HIS A 72 19.62 -18.71 -9.75
N TRP A 73 18.36 -19.11 -9.92
CA TRP A 73 17.82 -20.35 -9.33
C TRP A 73 16.66 -20.90 -10.14
N HIS A 74 16.38 -22.19 -9.99
CA HIS A 74 15.26 -22.85 -10.65
C HIS A 74 13.98 -22.70 -9.84
N ASP A 75 12.88 -22.32 -10.50
CA ASP A 75 11.55 -22.17 -9.91
C ASP A 75 10.48 -22.80 -10.84
N GLY A 76 10.13 -24.06 -10.59
CA GLY A 76 9.15 -24.79 -11.40
C GLY A 76 9.64 -25.01 -12.84
N ASN A 77 8.93 -24.46 -13.83
CA ASN A 77 9.32 -24.49 -15.25
C ASN A 77 10.13 -23.27 -15.69
N TRP A 78 10.52 -22.41 -14.75
CA TRP A 78 11.22 -21.16 -15.02
C TRP A 78 12.56 -21.16 -14.31
N THR A 79 13.54 -20.49 -14.91
CA THR A 79 14.77 -20.12 -14.21
C THR A 79 14.73 -18.63 -13.91
N ARG A 80 15.01 -18.24 -12.68
CA ARG A 80 14.98 -16.85 -12.26
C ARG A 80 16.37 -16.28 -12.15
N GLY A 81 16.57 -15.08 -12.67
CA GLY A 81 17.83 -14.34 -12.62
C GLY A 81 17.74 -13.06 -11.77
N CYS A 82 18.70 -12.85 -10.88
CA CYS A 82 18.84 -11.64 -10.06
C CYS A 82 19.53 -10.53 -10.86
N VAL A 83 18.76 -9.73 -11.59
CA VAL A 83 19.27 -8.67 -12.48
C VAL A 83 20.23 -7.72 -11.77
N CYS A 84 19.94 -7.40 -10.51
CA CYS A 84 20.67 -6.38 -9.76
C CYS A 84 22.02 -6.84 -9.21
N HIS A 85 22.28 -8.14 -9.17
CA HIS A 85 23.60 -8.66 -8.79
C HIS A 85 24.62 -8.52 -9.94
N VAL A 86 24.14 -8.47 -11.18
CA VAL A 86 24.97 -8.44 -12.39
C VAL A 86 24.91 -7.11 -13.13
N ALA A 87 24.05 -6.20 -12.70
CA ALA A 87 23.88 -4.90 -13.33
C ALA A 87 25.07 -3.97 -13.04
N PRO A 88 25.57 -3.21 -14.04
CA PRO A 88 26.67 -2.28 -13.85
C PRO A 88 26.26 -0.99 -13.11
N LYS A 89 24.96 -0.71 -13.04
CA LYS A 89 24.36 0.44 -12.38
C LYS A 89 23.31 -0.02 -11.37
N PRO A 90 23.02 0.78 -10.32
CA PRO A 90 21.92 0.51 -9.40
C PRO A 90 20.62 0.23 -10.14
N CYS A 91 19.85 -0.71 -9.63
CA CYS A 91 18.63 -1.17 -10.26
C CYS A 91 17.45 -0.26 -9.94
N LEU A 92 16.55 -0.09 -10.92
CA LEU A 92 15.19 0.35 -10.67
C LEU A 92 14.19 -0.57 -11.35
N ARG A 93 13.14 -0.88 -10.60
CA ARG A 93 12.08 -1.78 -11.03
C ARG A 93 11.08 -1.03 -11.88
N LYS A 94 10.83 -1.50 -13.09
CA LYS A 94 9.76 -1.00 -13.96
C LYS A 94 8.41 -1.56 -13.53
N CYS A 95 7.36 -0.75 -13.68
CA CYS A 95 5.99 -1.23 -13.48
C CYS A 95 5.49 -2.00 -14.70
N CYS A 96 5.81 -1.56 -15.91
CA CYS A 96 5.33 -2.14 -17.16
C CYS A 96 6.46 -2.67 -18.04
N ALA A 97 6.12 -3.53 -19.01
CA ALA A 97 7.10 -4.10 -19.93
C ALA A 97 7.69 -3.00 -20.86
N PRO A 98 8.80 -3.28 -21.56
CA PRO A 98 9.28 -2.38 -22.60
C PRO A 98 8.21 -2.12 -23.67
N GLY A 99 7.92 -0.84 -23.97
CA GLY A 99 6.88 -0.46 -24.93
C GLY A 99 5.50 -0.20 -24.31
N GLU A 100 5.33 -0.45 -23.01
CA GLU A 100 4.12 -0.17 -22.26
C GLU A 100 4.32 1.01 -21.30
N ILE A 101 3.20 1.63 -20.92
CA ILE A 101 3.13 2.73 -19.95
C ILE A 101 2.01 2.46 -18.95
N LEU A 102 2.04 3.16 -17.81
CA LEU A 102 0.96 3.15 -16.85
C LEU A 102 -0.30 3.83 -17.43
N SER A 103 -1.43 3.13 -17.30
CA SER A 103 -2.74 3.68 -17.62
C SER A 103 -3.13 4.82 -16.68
N THR A 104 -4.02 5.68 -17.15
CA THR A 104 -4.61 6.74 -16.33
C THR A 104 -5.50 6.16 -15.22
N SER A 105 -6.18 5.06 -15.50
CA SER A 105 -7.00 4.31 -14.54
C SER A 105 -6.19 3.13 -14.02
N LEU A 106 -5.43 3.35 -12.95
CA LEU A 106 -4.57 2.32 -12.37
C LEU A 106 -5.43 1.20 -11.76
N SER A 107 -5.51 0.07 -12.47
CA SER A 107 -6.06 -1.17 -11.92
C SER A 107 -4.98 -1.93 -11.15
N ARG A 108 -5.38 -2.62 -10.09
CA ARG A 108 -4.49 -3.47 -9.28
C ARG A 108 -3.92 -4.65 -10.06
N LEU A 109 -4.71 -5.18 -11.00
CA LEU A 109 -4.42 -6.44 -11.70
C LEU A 109 -3.52 -6.21 -12.93
N ASP A 110 -3.80 -5.14 -13.68
CA ASP A 110 -3.02 -4.78 -14.85
C ASP A 110 -3.07 -3.25 -15.05
N PRO A 111 -2.09 -2.50 -14.52
CA PRO A 111 -2.03 -1.05 -14.69
C PRO A 111 -1.37 -0.63 -16.01
N CYS A 112 -0.97 -1.58 -16.86
CA CYS A 112 -0.15 -1.32 -18.03
C CYS A 112 -0.96 -1.29 -19.33
N GLN A 113 -0.60 -0.39 -20.23
CA GLN A 113 -1.21 -0.28 -21.56
C GLN A 113 -0.11 -0.04 -22.62
N PRO A 114 -0.31 -0.51 -23.87
CA PRO A 114 0.64 -0.26 -24.93
C PRO A 114 0.77 1.25 -25.18
N ASN A 115 2.00 1.68 -25.51
CA ASN A 115 2.24 3.06 -25.88
C ASN A 115 1.88 3.28 -27.36
N ASP A 116 0.59 3.47 -27.64
CA ASP A 116 0.06 3.66 -29.00
C ASP A 116 0.50 4.98 -29.67
N ALA A 117 1.01 5.92 -28.88
CA ALA A 117 1.72 7.08 -29.38
C ALA A 117 3.11 6.63 -29.83
N GLY A 118 3.26 6.31 -31.11
CA GLY A 118 4.51 5.90 -31.79
C GLY A 118 5.65 6.93 -31.78
N GLY A 119 5.99 7.47 -30.61
CA GLY A 119 7.21 8.19 -30.32
C GLY A 119 8.27 7.22 -29.84
N ALA A 120 9.33 7.10 -30.62
CA ALA A 120 10.57 6.41 -30.30
C ALA A 120 10.97 6.62 -28.83
N GLN A 121 11.27 5.53 -28.11
CA GLN A 121 12.02 5.52 -26.84
C GLN A 121 11.87 6.82 -26.04
N ASP A 122 10.66 7.12 -25.56
CA ASP A 122 10.42 8.39 -24.88
C ASP A 122 11.17 8.35 -23.55
N GLU A 123 12.31 9.04 -23.56
CA GLU A 123 13.37 8.93 -22.58
C GLU A 123 12.84 9.38 -21.23
N LEU A 124 12.66 8.43 -20.31
CA LEU A 124 12.09 8.70 -18.99
C LEU A 124 13.05 9.63 -18.24
N LYS A 125 12.65 10.90 -18.07
CA LYS A 125 13.50 11.94 -17.46
C LYS A 125 13.33 11.98 -15.96
N LEU A 126 14.46 12.09 -15.27
CA LEU A 126 14.50 12.31 -13.83
C LEU A 126 14.22 13.79 -13.54
N ASP A 127 13.42 14.05 -12.51
CA ASP A 127 13.16 15.39 -12.00
C ASP A 127 14.23 15.78 -10.96
N PRO A 128 15.00 16.87 -11.17
CA PRO A 128 15.95 17.36 -10.18
C PRO A 128 15.34 17.61 -8.80
N GLN A 129 14.09 18.07 -8.73
CA GLN A 129 13.46 18.36 -7.44
C GLN A 129 13.16 17.08 -6.64
N ARG A 130 12.91 15.97 -7.36
CA ARG A 130 12.54 14.66 -6.79
C ARG A 130 13.72 13.69 -6.69
N THR A 131 14.95 14.18 -6.83
CA THR A 131 16.19 13.40 -6.69
C THR A 131 17.05 13.95 -5.57
N SER A 132 17.97 13.12 -5.05
CA SER A 132 18.91 13.52 -4.00
C SER A 132 19.82 14.68 -4.43
N SER A 133 20.35 15.44 -3.46
CA SER A 133 21.23 16.58 -3.72
C SER A 133 22.49 16.22 -4.51
N SER A 134 23.04 15.03 -4.28
CA SER A 134 24.19 14.48 -5.01
C SER A 134 23.90 14.38 -6.51
N MET A 135 22.72 13.88 -6.87
CA MET A 135 22.30 13.70 -8.27
C MET A 135 21.88 15.01 -8.94
N ARG A 136 21.26 15.94 -8.20
CA ARG A 136 20.71 17.21 -8.73
C ARG A 136 21.68 17.99 -9.60
N HIS A 137 22.93 18.11 -9.15
CA HIS A 137 23.94 18.89 -9.86
C HIS A 137 24.35 18.27 -11.20
N GLN A 138 24.21 16.95 -11.35
CA GLN A 138 24.62 16.22 -12.55
C GLN A 138 23.45 16.01 -13.54
N LEU A 139 22.21 16.06 -13.05
CA LEU A 139 20.99 15.86 -13.85
C LEU A 139 20.82 16.89 -14.98
N THR A 140 21.40 18.07 -14.86
CA THR A 140 21.43 19.10 -15.92
C THR A 140 22.14 18.62 -17.19
N SER A 141 23.07 17.68 -17.06
CA SER A 141 23.82 17.07 -18.17
C SER A 141 23.32 15.69 -18.59
N ARG A 142 22.69 14.95 -17.67
CA ARG A 142 22.20 13.58 -17.85
C ARG A 142 20.80 13.43 -17.28
N PRO A 143 19.76 13.90 -18.00
CA PRO A 143 18.38 13.85 -17.52
C PRO A 143 17.76 12.45 -17.66
N SER A 144 18.34 11.59 -18.49
CA SER A 144 17.82 10.25 -18.77
C SER A 144 17.96 9.31 -17.59
N ILE A 145 16.90 8.60 -17.22
CA ILE A 145 16.97 7.59 -16.15
C ILE A 145 17.96 6.45 -16.49
N HIS A 146 18.11 6.12 -17.78
CA HIS A 146 18.98 5.03 -18.25
C HIS A 146 20.47 5.35 -18.04
N ASP A 147 20.82 6.64 -17.91
CA ASP A 147 22.19 7.06 -17.58
C ASP A 147 22.58 6.70 -16.15
N TRP A 148 21.61 6.59 -15.25
CA TRP A 148 21.81 6.41 -13.81
C TRP A 148 21.48 5.00 -13.33
N PHE A 149 20.46 4.38 -13.90
CA PHE A 149 19.90 3.14 -13.37
C PHE A 149 19.75 2.07 -14.45
N THR A 150 19.86 0.81 -14.01
CA THR A 150 19.47 -0.35 -14.80
C THR A 150 17.98 -0.60 -14.58
N LEU A 151 17.17 -0.38 -15.62
CA LEU A 151 15.73 -0.65 -15.58
C LEU A 151 15.44 -2.12 -15.91
N PHE A 152 14.54 -2.75 -15.14
CA PHE A 152 14.05 -4.09 -15.45
C PHE A 152 12.61 -4.28 -14.96
N LYS A 153 11.81 -5.06 -15.69
CA LYS A 153 10.46 -5.46 -15.27
C LYS A 153 10.55 -6.86 -14.64
N PRO A 154 10.16 -7.03 -13.36
CA PRO A 154 10.12 -8.36 -12.75
C PRO A 154 8.99 -9.21 -13.34
N SER A 155 9.15 -10.53 -13.25
CA SER A 155 8.11 -11.47 -13.72
C SER A 155 6.87 -11.48 -12.84
N SER A 156 6.99 -11.05 -11.58
CA SER A 156 5.88 -10.98 -10.64
C SER A 156 4.96 -9.79 -10.96
N GLN A 157 3.76 -9.82 -10.38
CA GLN A 157 2.88 -8.66 -10.31
C GLN A 157 3.60 -7.47 -9.66
N VAL A 158 3.10 -6.26 -9.95
CA VAL A 158 3.74 -5.02 -9.54
C VAL A 158 3.80 -4.90 -8.00
N CYS A 159 2.83 -5.42 -7.25
CA CYS A 159 2.93 -5.65 -5.81
C CYS A 159 2.31 -7.01 -5.48
N ALA A 160 2.75 -7.64 -4.39
CA ALA A 160 2.13 -8.86 -3.92
C ALA A 160 0.70 -8.61 -3.40
N GLU A 161 -0.12 -9.66 -3.30
CA GLU A 161 -1.53 -9.57 -2.89
C GLU A 161 -1.77 -8.86 -1.54
N LYS A 162 -0.78 -8.83 -0.65
CA LYS A 162 -0.87 -8.15 0.65
C LYS A 162 -0.61 -6.65 0.62
N PHE A 163 -0.28 -6.05 -0.53
CA PHE A 163 0.15 -4.66 -0.62
C PHE A 163 -0.88 -3.79 -1.36
N VAL A 164 -1.12 -2.57 -0.91
CA VAL A 164 -1.86 -1.56 -1.68
C VAL A 164 -0.90 -0.85 -2.62
N PHE A 165 -1.36 -0.61 -3.84
CA PHE A 165 -0.68 0.19 -4.83
C PHE A 165 -1.06 1.65 -4.61
N MET A 166 -0.08 2.50 -4.34
CA MET A 166 -0.27 3.92 -4.19
C MET A 166 0.53 4.65 -5.27
N ASP A 167 -0.17 5.37 -6.14
CA ASP A 167 0.42 6.28 -7.11
C ASP A 167 0.75 7.61 -6.43
N LEU A 168 2.03 7.95 -6.39
CA LEU A 168 2.50 9.18 -5.78
C LEU A 168 2.34 10.36 -6.72
N ASN A 169 1.58 11.37 -6.28
CA ASN A 169 1.38 12.61 -7.01
C ASN A 169 1.71 13.84 -6.16
N PRO A 170 3.00 14.17 -5.97
CA PRO A 170 3.41 15.33 -5.16
C PRO A 170 2.93 16.67 -5.72
N ASP A 171 2.59 16.76 -7.01
CA ASP A 171 2.04 18.00 -7.61
C ASP A 171 0.60 18.27 -7.14
N LYS A 172 -0.15 17.22 -6.80
CA LYS A 172 -1.54 17.31 -6.31
C LYS A 172 -1.63 17.17 -4.79
N TYR A 173 -0.80 16.32 -4.22
CA TYR A 173 -0.82 15.89 -2.83
C TYR A 173 0.60 16.07 -2.24
N PRO A 174 0.89 17.19 -1.56
CA PRO A 174 2.23 17.45 -1.01
C PRO A 174 2.77 16.34 -0.09
N GLU A 175 1.89 15.55 0.53
CA GLU A 175 2.21 14.37 1.33
C GLU A 175 2.87 13.23 0.53
N ASP A 176 2.71 13.21 -0.78
CA ASP A 176 3.33 12.24 -1.70
C ASP A 176 4.76 12.64 -2.10
N ALA A 177 5.32 13.68 -1.48
CA ALA A 177 6.69 14.13 -1.71
C ALA A 177 7.69 12.99 -1.43
N HIS A 178 8.53 12.73 -2.44
CA HIS A 178 9.51 11.66 -2.40
C HIS A 178 10.83 12.08 -3.05
N VAL A 179 11.91 11.44 -2.63
CA VAL A 179 13.25 11.68 -3.14
C VAL A 179 13.87 10.35 -3.57
N LEU A 180 14.22 10.25 -4.86
CA LEU A 180 14.98 9.12 -5.39
C LEU A 180 16.47 9.29 -5.12
N HIS A 181 17.07 8.29 -4.49
CA HIS A 181 18.49 8.24 -4.17
C HIS A 181 19.30 7.52 -5.26
N GLU A 182 20.60 7.82 -5.29
CA GLU A 182 21.57 7.27 -6.24
C GLU A 182 21.77 5.75 -6.12
N ASN A 183 21.50 5.17 -4.96
CA ASN A 183 21.52 3.72 -4.74
C ASN A 183 20.25 3.00 -5.23
N GLY A 184 19.29 3.72 -5.82
CA GLY A 184 18.02 3.15 -6.28
C GLY A 184 16.97 2.96 -5.19
N SER A 185 17.19 3.54 -4.01
CA SER A 185 16.18 3.61 -2.94
C SER A 185 15.34 4.88 -3.03
N LEU A 186 14.12 4.81 -2.54
CA LEU A 186 13.17 5.92 -2.51
C LEU A 186 12.96 6.36 -1.07
N TYR A 187 13.14 7.64 -0.77
CA TYR A 187 12.83 8.20 0.54
C TYR A 187 11.50 8.96 0.50
N MET A 188 10.64 8.69 1.48
CA MET A 188 9.38 9.40 1.69
C MET A 188 9.27 9.77 3.17
N GLU A 189 8.71 10.93 3.48
CA GLU A 189 8.59 11.38 4.87
C GLU A 189 7.66 10.47 5.70
N SER A 190 6.59 9.94 5.11
CA SER A 190 5.61 9.11 5.80
C SER A 190 6.10 7.69 6.13
N THR A 191 6.99 7.12 5.31
CA THR A 191 7.39 5.70 5.38
C THR A 191 8.90 5.49 5.52
N GLY A 192 9.69 6.55 5.41
CA GLY A 192 11.15 6.49 5.46
C GLY A 192 11.77 5.97 4.17
N LEU A 193 12.85 5.20 4.30
CA LEU A 193 13.61 4.66 3.17
C LEU A 193 12.98 3.34 2.68
N LEU A 194 12.64 3.31 1.39
CA LEU A 194 12.06 2.18 0.66
C LEU A 194 13.08 1.62 -0.32
N GLY A 195 13.30 0.31 -0.30
CA GLY A 195 14.14 -0.38 -1.28
C GLY A 195 13.37 -0.66 -2.59
N ALA A 196 14.10 -1.06 -3.62
CA ALA A 196 13.56 -1.31 -4.97
C ALA A 196 12.48 -2.42 -5.01
N GLU A 197 12.38 -3.23 -3.95
CA GLU A 197 11.36 -4.28 -3.79
C GLU A 197 9.97 -3.70 -3.47
N ARG A 198 9.89 -2.50 -2.90
CA ARG A 198 8.65 -1.88 -2.41
C ARG A 198 8.08 -0.79 -3.31
N PHE A 199 8.70 -0.51 -4.45
CA PHE A 199 8.15 0.44 -5.42
C PHE A 199 8.52 0.04 -6.84
N CYS A 200 7.83 0.60 -7.83
CA CYS A 200 8.24 0.54 -9.22
C CYS A 200 8.07 1.92 -9.85
N VAL A 201 8.72 2.11 -10.99
CA VAL A 201 8.68 3.36 -11.72
C VAL A 201 8.29 3.12 -13.16
N ASP A 202 7.48 4.02 -13.72
CA ASP A 202 7.21 4.05 -15.14
C ASP A 202 6.68 5.42 -15.57
N ARG A 203 6.40 5.58 -16.86
CA ARG A 203 5.67 6.74 -17.34
C ARG A 203 4.16 6.50 -17.21
N GLN A 204 3.41 7.55 -16.92
CA GLN A 204 1.95 7.56 -17.05
C GLN A 204 1.53 8.50 -18.18
N MET A 205 0.51 8.12 -18.95
CA MET A 205 0.03 8.90 -20.11
C MET A 205 -0.37 10.34 -19.74
N ALA A 206 -0.98 10.53 -18.57
CA ALA A 206 -1.52 11.82 -18.12
C ALA A 206 -0.47 12.73 -17.45
N ARG A 207 0.76 12.26 -17.22
CA ARG A 207 1.78 13.00 -16.45
C ARG A 207 3.09 13.13 -17.22
N THR A 208 3.73 14.28 -17.05
CA THR A 208 5.07 14.53 -17.57
C THR A 208 6.11 14.08 -16.55
N GLY A 209 6.95 13.13 -16.91
CA GLY A 209 8.07 12.66 -16.07
C GLY A 209 7.85 11.28 -15.47
N LEU A 210 8.71 10.94 -14.50
CA LEU A 210 8.71 9.65 -13.80
C LEU A 210 7.51 9.56 -12.85
N THR A 211 6.69 8.53 -13.02
CA THR A 211 5.64 8.16 -12.06
C THR A 211 6.16 7.04 -11.17
N VAL A 212 5.92 7.16 -9.87
CA VAL A 212 6.37 6.20 -8.86
C VAL A 212 5.14 5.55 -8.22
N ILE A 213 5.09 4.23 -8.26
CA ILE A 213 4.07 3.44 -7.58
C ILE A 213 4.72 2.75 -6.40
N VAL A 214 4.20 3.00 -5.21
CA VAL A 214 4.66 2.35 -3.97
C VAL A 214 3.71 1.22 -3.60
N CYS A 215 4.31 0.10 -3.20
CA CYS A 215 3.64 -1.03 -2.58
C CYS A 215 3.70 -0.81 -1.07
N LEU A 216 2.62 -0.27 -0.51
CA LEU A 216 2.49 -0.17 0.95
C LEU A 216 1.87 -1.46 1.45
N GLU A 217 2.47 -2.07 2.47
CA GLU A 217 1.85 -3.23 3.10
C GLU A 217 0.45 -2.80 3.53
N GLN A 218 -0.54 -3.62 3.23
CA GLN A 218 -1.84 -3.43 3.83
C GLN A 218 -1.63 -3.57 5.34
N THR A 219 -1.40 -2.46 6.01
CA THR A 219 -2.00 -2.22 7.31
C THR A 219 -3.48 -1.94 7.09
N VAL A 220 -4.14 -2.75 6.26
CA VAL A 220 -5.51 -3.13 6.52
C VAL A 220 -5.28 -4.16 7.62
N PRO A 221 -5.40 -3.81 8.91
CA PRO A 221 -5.76 -4.86 9.84
C PRO A 221 -7.02 -5.45 9.22
N GLU A 222 -6.89 -6.67 8.71
CA GLU A 222 -7.93 -7.49 8.09
C GLU A 222 -9.29 -7.16 8.69
N GLU A 223 -10.02 -6.21 8.10
CA GLU A 223 -11.27 -5.72 8.66
C GLU A 223 -11.33 -5.47 10.19
N GLU A 224 -10.22 -5.26 10.91
CA GLU A 224 -10.30 -4.69 12.24
C GLU A 224 -10.35 -3.17 12.07
N THR A 225 -11.50 -2.68 11.61
CA THR A 225 -12.17 -1.68 12.45
C THR A 225 -12.00 -2.23 13.87
N SER A 226 -11.05 -1.67 14.64
CA SER A 226 -10.65 -2.24 15.93
C SER A 226 -11.90 -2.74 16.63
N THR A 227 -11.90 -3.93 17.23
CA THR A 227 -13.13 -4.45 17.86
C THR A 227 -13.81 -3.38 18.74
N ALA A 228 -13.01 -2.47 19.31
CA ALA A 228 -13.43 -1.22 19.94
C ALA A 228 -14.31 -0.27 19.09
N VAL A 229 -13.96 0.02 17.83
CA VAL A 229 -14.76 0.84 16.90
C VAL A 229 -16.07 0.14 16.52
N ARG A 230 -16.06 -1.17 16.18
CA ARG A 230 -17.31 -1.93 15.93
C ARG A 230 -18.21 -1.97 17.15
N ILE A 231 -17.65 -2.25 18.33
CA ILE A 231 -18.38 -2.21 19.60
C ILE A 231 -18.91 -0.79 19.87
N GLY A 232 -18.12 0.24 19.56
CA GLY A 232 -18.50 1.63 19.69
C GLY A 232 -19.78 1.95 18.93
N TYR A 233 -19.89 1.52 17.66
CA TYR A 233 -21.11 1.72 16.87
C TYR A 233 -22.30 0.90 17.37
N VAL A 234 -22.09 -0.38 17.69
CA VAL A 234 -23.15 -1.29 18.17
C VAL A 234 -23.74 -0.84 19.50
N LEU A 235 -22.94 -0.24 20.40
CA LEU A 235 -23.42 0.31 21.66
C LEU A 235 -24.02 1.71 21.52
N SER A 236 -23.47 2.56 20.64
CA SER A 236 -23.87 3.96 20.52
C SER A 236 -25.24 4.15 19.85
N VAL A 237 -25.55 3.40 18.78
CA VAL A 237 -26.84 3.53 18.06
C VAL A 237 -28.06 3.24 18.97
N PRO A 238 -28.15 2.10 19.69
CA PRO A 238 -29.28 1.84 20.57
C PRO A 238 -29.33 2.79 21.77
N PHE A 239 -28.17 3.20 22.29
CA PHE A 239 -28.12 4.19 23.38
C PHE A 239 -28.67 5.55 22.92
N LEU A 240 -28.27 6.03 21.74
CA LEU A 240 -28.80 7.25 21.15
C LEU A 240 -30.31 7.15 20.87
N ALA A 241 -30.79 6.00 20.40
CA ALA A 241 -32.22 5.76 20.20
C ALA A 241 -33.02 5.81 21.52
N VAL A 242 -32.49 5.22 22.60
CA VAL A 242 -33.11 5.29 23.94
C VAL A 242 -33.10 6.72 24.46
N THR A 243 -31.98 7.46 24.33
CA THR A 243 -31.94 8.86 24.76
C THR A 243 -32.95 9.73 24.02
N PHE A 244 -33.08 9.55 22.70
CA PHE A 244 -34.11 10.23 21.90
C PHE A 244 -35.52 9.90 22.41
N LEU A 245 -35.81 8.62 22.68
CA LEU A 245 -37.12 8.17 23.15
C LEU A 245 -37.47 8.75 24.55
N VAL A 246 -36.51 8.74 25.48
CA VAL A 246 -36.70 9.31 26.82
C VAL A 246 -37.00 10.81 26.73
N TYR A 247 -36.22 11.56 25.93
CA TYR A 247 -36.49 12.97 25.71
C TYR A 247 -37.86 13.19 25.06
N ALA A 248 -38.27 12.34 24.11
CA ALA A 248 -39.56 12.48 23.42
C ALA A 248 -40.78 12.18 24.31
N ILE A 249 -40.66 11.25 25.27
CA ILE A 249 -41.75 10.81 26.14
C ILE A 249 -41.95 11.76 27.33
N ILE A 250 -40.91 12.37 27.89
CA ILE A 250 -41.03 13.23 29.06
C ILE A 250 -41.52 14.63 28.63
N PRO A 251 -42.79 14.99 28.91
CA PRO A 251 -43.36 16.26 28.45
C PRO A 251 -42.77 17.47 29.19
N GLU A 252 -42.20 17.28 30.38
CA GLU A 252 -41.58 18.34 31.20
C GLU A 252 -40.26 18.87 30.60
N LEU A 253 -39.60 18.10 29.71
CA LEU A 253 -38.36 18.49 29.05
C LEU A 253 -38.58 19.16 27.70
N ARG A 254 -39.83 19.40 27.25
CA ARG A 254 -40.15 20.15 26.01
C ARG A 254 -39.98 21.67 26.14
N ASN A 255 -39.10 22.12 27.01
CA ASN A 255 -38.65 23.51 27.03
C ASN A 255 -37.79 23.79 25.78
N ILE A 256 -37.56 25.07 25.45
CA ILE A 256 -36.76 25.52 24.29
C ILE A 256 -35.43 24.77 24.23
N TYR A 257 -34.75 24.61 25.38
CA TYR A 257 -33.51 23.85 25.51
C TYR A 257 -33.64 22.36 25.15
N GLY A 258 -34.76 21.70 25.48
CA GLY A 258 -34.97 20.30 25.16
C GLY A 258 -35.34 20.06 23.70
N LYS A 259 -35.99 21.02 23.02
CA LYS A 259 -36.23 20.93 21.56
C LYS A 259 -34.91 20.98 20.78
N THR A 260 -33.97 21.84 21.17
CA THR A 260 -32.62 21.89 20.57
C THR A 260 -31.85 20.59 20.82
N LEU A 261 -31.95 20.04 22.04
CA LEU A 261 -31.30 18.77 22.39
C LEU A 261 -31.88 17.59 21.59
N MET A 262 -33.19 17.56 21.33
CA MET A 262 -33.81 16.54 20.48
C MET A 262 -33.29 16.58 19.04
N CYS A 263 -33.13 17.76 18.45
CA CYS A 263 -32.54 17.94 17.11
C CYS A 263 -31.12 17.37 17.06
N TYR A 264 -30.32 17.69 18.09
CA TYR A 264 -28.93 17.26 18.19
C TYR A 264 -28.80 15.75 18.31
N VAL A 265 -29.57 15.11 19.21
CA VAL A 265 -29.55 13.66 19.39
C VAL A 265 -30.04 12.94 18.13
N PHE A 266 -31.04 13.50 17.43
CA PHE A 266 -31.53 12.94 16.18
C PHE A 266 -30.49 13.02 15.04
N ALA A 267 -29.76 14.13 14.93
CA ALA A 267 -28.67 14.29 13.97
C ALA A 267 -27.49 13.34 14.27
N LEU A 268 -27.18 13.12 15.56
CA LEU A 268 -26.21 12.10 15.96
C LEU A 268 -26.70 10.69 15.62
N LEU A 269 -27.98 10.38 15.87
CA LEU A 269 -28.55 9.07 15.55
C LEU A 269 -28.50 8.79 14.04
N SER A 270 -28.79 9.77 13.18
CA SER A 270 -28.72 9.61 11.73
C SER A 270 -27.28 9.42 11.25
N ALA A 271 -26.33 10.22 11.73
CA ALA A 271 -24.92 10.08 11.39
C ALA A 271 -24.34 8.71 11.80
N TYR A 272 -24.58 8.28 13.04
CA TYR A 272 -24.11 6.97 13.53
C TYR A 272 -24.80 5.80 12.83
N SER A 273 -26.06 5.95 12.40
CA SER A 273 -26.76 4.92 11.62
C SER A 273 -26.20 4.77 10.21
N THR A 274 -25.85 5.89 9.54
CA THR A 274 -25.19 5.85 8.23
C THR A 274 -23.82 5.20 8.34
N ILE A 275 -23.01 5.58 9.34
CA ILE A 275 -21.71 4.96 9.59
C ILE A 275 -21.86 3.46 9.90
N PHE A 276 -22.84 3.06 10.71
CA PHE A 276 -23.13 1.65 10.95
C PHE A 276 -23.49 0.88 9.66
N ALA A 277 -24.31 1.48 8.79
CA ALA A 277 -24.68 0.88 7.51
C ALA A 277 -23.50 0.72 6.56
N THR A 278 -22.59 1.70 6.48
CA THR A 278 -21.39 1.60 5.63
C THR A 278 -20.39 0.57 6.12
N ASN A 279 -20.37 0.28 7.42
CA ASN A 279 -19.49 -0.73 8.02
C ASN A 279 -20.04 -2.17 7.90
N PHE A 280 -21.34 -2.36 7.65
CA PHE A 280 -21.98 -3.69 7.58
C PHE A 280 -22.51 -4.06 6.20
N VAL A 281 -22.60 -3.13 5.24
CA VAL A 281 -23.20 -3.35 3.91
C VAL A 281 -22.18 -3.01 2.82
N GLU A 282 -21.66 -4.02 2.12
CA GLU A 282 -20.65 -3.90 1.04
C GLU A 282 -21.20 -3.37 -0.31
N PHE A 283 -22.29 -2.59 -0.32
CA PHE A 283 -22.88 -2.08 -1.57
C PHE A 283 -22.57 -0.59 -1.77
N SER A 284 -21.51 -0.32 -2.55
CA SER A 284 -21.01 1.02 -2.92
C SER A 284 -22.10 2.01 -3.37
N THR A 285 -23.08 1.56 -4.16
CA THR A 285 -24.15 2.43 -4.67
C THR A 285 -25.22 2.75 -3.64
N VAL A 286 -25.50 1.81 -2.72
CA VAL A 286 -26.51 1.99 -1.66
C VAL A 286 -26.00 2.97 -0.61
N CYS A 287 -24.69 2.97 -0.34
CA CYS A 287 -24.04 3.91 0.58
C CYS A 287 -24.21 5.37 0.15
N HIS A 288 -24.00 5.69 -1.12
CA HIS A 288 -24.11 7.07 -1.62
C HIS A 288 -25.56 7.58 -1.57
N ILE A 289 -26.53 6.71 -1.88
CA ILE A 289 -27.96 7.03 -1.82
C ILE A 289 -28.40 7.23 -0.36
N LEU A 290 -28.05 6.31 0.54
CA LEU A 290 -28.41 6.42 1.96
C LEU A 290 -27.77 7.64 2.63
N GLY A 291 -26.55 8.02 2.26
CA GLY A 291 -25.88 9.22 2.76
C GLY A 291 -26.61 10.51 2.36
N GLU A 292 -26.94 10.66 1.07
CA GLU A 292 -27.71 11.79 0.53
C GLU A 292 -29.10 11.92 1.18
N PHE A 293 -29.81 10.79 1.33
CA PHE A 293 -31.11 10.76 1.99
C PHE A 293 -31.03 11.11 3.48
N ALA A 294 -30.06 10.56 4.22
CA ALA A 294 -29.86 10.86 5.64
C ALA A 294 -29.50 12.32 5.88
N TYR A 295 -28.63 12.90 5.03
CA TYR A 295 -28.23 14.31 5.10
C TYR A 295 -29.42 15.24 4.83
N THR A 296 -30.16 15.00 3.74
CA THR A 296 -31.32 15.80 3.36
C THR A 296 -32.45 15.70 4.38
N PHE A 297 -32.68 14.51 4.93
CA PHE A 297 -33.69 14.27 5.95
C PHE A 297 -33.32 14.96 7.27
N THR A 298 -32.07 14.87 7.73
CA THR A 298 -31.60 15.52 8.96
C THR A 298 -31.67 17.05 8.83
N TYR A 299 -31.24 17.60 7.69
CA TYR A 299 -31.34 19.04 7.42
C TYR A 299 -32.80 19.50 7.47
N ARG A 300 -33.71 18.84 6.74
CA ARG A 300 -35.14 19.20 6.70
C ARG A 300 -35.86 19.04 8.04
N VAL A 301 -35.54 18.00 8.79
CA VAL A 301 -36.10 17.77 10.13
C VAL A 301 -35.61 18.85 11.08
N CYS A 302 -34.31 19.21 11.06
CA CYS A 302 -33.82 20.28 11.92
C CYS A 302 -34.32 21.67 11.52
N THR A 303 -34.46 21.99 10.22
CA THR A 303 -35.06 23.27 9.79
C THR A 303 -36.51 23.39 10.27
N ARG A 304 -37.33 22.35 10.09
CA ARG A 304 -38.73 22.36 10.56
C ARG A 304 -38.87 22.39 12.08
N MET A 305 -37.93 21.79 12.81
CA MET A 305 -37.94 21.82 14.27
C MET A 305 -37.52 23.20 14.80
N ILE A 306 -36.57 23.88 14.14
CA ILE A 306 -36.19 25.27 14.42
C ILE A 306 -37.34 26.25 14.11
N ASP A 307 -38.06 26.05 13.01
CA ASP A 307 -39.25 26.85 12.67
C ASP A 307 -40.36 26.70 13.74
N CYS A 308 -40.51 25.50 14.32
CA CYS A 308 -41.43 25.23 15.45
C CYS A 308 -40.90 25.67 16.84
N VAL A 309 -39.69 26.21 16.93
CA VAL A 309 -39.10 26.77 18.16
C VAL A 309 -39.18 28.30 18.15
N PHE A 310 -39.09 28.91 16.97
CA PHE A 310 -39.16 30.37 16.78
C PHE A 310 -40.56 30.94 16.53
N CYS A 311 -41.60 30.09 16.51
CA CYS A 311 -43.02 30.46 16.48
C CYS A 311 -43.68 30.07 17.81
#